data_AF-A0A9D4VQW9-F1
#
_entry.id   AF-A0A9D4VQW9-F1
#
_cell.length_a   1.000
_cell.length_b   1.000
_cell.length_c   1.000
_cell.angle_alpha   90.00
_cell.angle_beta   90.00
_cell.angle_gamma   90.00
#
_symmetry.space_group_name_H-M   'P 1'
#
loop_
_entity.id
_entity.type
_entity.pdbx_description
1 polymer ?
#
loop_
_entity_poly.entity_id
_entity_poly.type
_entity_poly.pdbx_seq_one_letter_code
_entity_poly.pdbx_strand_id
1 'polypeptide(L)'
;MQVRAMDLWGTEKEVPSLAVVVAEVKLTDYETEKLKKALVGSFYGTDRGLKATSETRAEIVELITQLEAKNPTPASNDALTLLNGKWTLAYTSFAGLFPLLSSGLLPLLV
;
A
#
# COMPACT_ATOMS: atom_id res chain seq x y z
N MET A 1 -56.45 -28.11 27.19
CA MET A 1 -55.71 -26.89 26.81
C MET A 1 -54.38 -27.35 26.23
N GLN A 2 -54.23 -27.30 24.91
CA GLN A 2 -52.96 -27.58 24.22
C GLN A 2 -51.96 -26.46 24.52
N VAL A 3 -50.67 -26.80 24.66
CA VAL A 3 -49.61 -26.26 23.80
C VAL A 3 -48.45 -27.27 23.77
N ARG A 4 -48.13 -27.71 22.55
CA ARG A 4 -46.93 -28.46 22.16
C ARG A 4 -46.23 -27.55 21.15
N ALA A 5 -44.92 -27.35 21.30
CA ALA A 5 -43.96 -26.70 20.41
C ALA A 5 -42.96 -25.94 21.31
N MET A 6 -41.66 -25.92 21.12
CA MET A 6 -40.79 -26.53 20.13
C MET A 6 -39.38 -26.39 20.72
N ASP A 7 -38.49 -27.31 20.38
CA ASP A 7 -37.05 -27.14 20.43
C ASP A 7 -36.62 -25.71 20.04
N LEU A 8 -35.97 -25.00 20.96
CA LEU A 8 -35.23 -23.77 20.65
C LEU A 8 -33.75 -24.05 20.84
N TRP A 9 -33.23 -24.93 19.99
CA TRP A 9 -31.83 -24.88 19.59
C TRP A 9 -31.68 -23.69 18.64
N GLY A 10 -31.27 -22.54 19.18
CA GLY A 10 -30.87 -21.37 18.41
C GLY A 10 -29.35 -21.36 18.26
N THR A 11 -28.88 -21.88 17.12
CA THR A 11 -27.48 -21.84 16.69
C THR A 11 -27.00 -20.39 16.55
N GLU A 12 -25.78 -20.15 17.02
CA GLU A 12 -24.74 -19.24 16.49
C GLU A 12 -25.06 -17.74 16.32
N LYS A 13 -24.24 -16.93 16.99
CA LYS A 13 -23.30 -16.04 16.29
C LYS A 13 -22.17 -15.70 17.25
N GLU A 14 -21.04 -16.36 17.06
CA GLU A 14 -19.76 -15.77 17.47
C GLU A 14 -19.69 -14.40 16.79
N VAL A 15 -19.99 -13.34 17.52
CA VAL A 15 -19.59 -12.00 17.13
C VAL A 15 -18.06 -12.05 17.13
N PRO A 16 -17.38 -11.92 15.97
CA PRO A 16 -15.93 -11.87 15.95
C PRO A 16 -15.58 -10.69 16.83
N SER A 17 -14.94 -11.00 17.95
CA SER A 17 -14.85 -10.09 19.09
C SER A 17 -14.19 -8.80 18.62
N LEU A 18 -14.73 -7.63 18.97
CA LEU A 18 -14.11 -6.33 18.65
C LEU A 18 -12.60 -6.29 18.95
N ALA A 19 -12.12 -7.07 19.92
CA ALA A 19 -10.70 -7.25 20.20
C ALA A 19 -9.91 -7.92 19.06
N VAL A 20 -10.50 -8.92 18.39
CA VAL A 20 -9.97 -9.53 17.17
C VAL A 20 -9.95 -8.49 16.05
N VAL A 21 -11.03 -7.71 15.88
CA VAL A 21 -11.14 -6.64 14.87
C VAL A 21 -10.14 -5.50 15.07
N VAL A 22 -9.90 -5.11 16.31
CA VAL A 22 -8.91 -4.08 16.63
C VAL A 22 -7.48 -4.62 16.54
N ALA A 23 -7.26 -5.89 16.89
CA ALA A 23 -5.94 -6.53 16.75
C ALA A 23 -5.56 -6.75 15.28
N GLU A 24 -6.49 -7.23 14.46
CA GLU A 24 -6.26 -7.46 13.02
C GLU A 24 -6.04 -6.12 12.28
N VAL A 25 -6.83 -5.08 12.57
CA VAL A 25 -6.59 -3.73 12.02
C VAL A 25 -5.21 -3.19 12.43
N LYS A 26 -4.81 -3.29 13.70
CA LYS A 26 -3.51 -2.80 14.17
C LYS A 26 -2.33 -3.57 13.57
N LEU A 27 -2.49 -4.86 13.32
CA LEU A 27 -1.49 -5.69 12.64
C LEU A 27 -1.36 -5.30 11.16
N THR A 28 -2.49 -5.06 10.48
CA THR A 28 -2.48 -4.64 9.07
C THR A 28 -1.81 -3.28 8.87
N ASP A 29 -1.97 -2.34 9.79
CA ASP A 29 -1.26 -1.06 9.77
C ASP A 29 0.25 -1.24 9.95
N TYR A 30 0.68 -2.08 10.90
CA TYR A 30 2.11 -2.35 11.11
C TYR A 30 2.78 -2.98 9.88
N GLU A 31 2.11 -3.95 9.25
CA GLU A 31 2.60 -4.57 8.03
C GLU A 31 2.68 -3.58 6.86
N THR A 32 1.68 -2.71 6.74
CA THR A 32 1.63 -1.67 5.71
C THR A 32 2.76 -0.66 5.90
N GLU A 33 3.03 -0.25 7.14
CA GLU A 33 4.16 0.61 7.49
C GLU A 33 5.51 -0.07 7.21
N LYS A 34 5.63 -1.38 7.45
CA LYS A 34 6.83 -2.15 7.10
C LYS A 34 7.07 -2.19 5.59
N LEU A 35 6.02 -2.39 4.79
CA LEU A 35 6.10 -2.37 3.32
C LEU A 35 6.50 -0.99 2.80
N LYS A 36 5.92 0.09 3.33
CA LYS A 36 6.31 1.46 2.98
C LYS A 36 7.79 1.71 3.26
N LYS A 37 8.29 1.29 4.43
CA LYS A 37 9.71 1.43 4.79
C LYS A 37 10.62 0.62 3.86
N ALA A 38 10.23 -0.61 3.53
CA ALA A 38 10.97 -1.43 2.57
C ALA A 38 11.02 -0.77 1.19
N LEU A 39 9.88 -0.27 0.70
CA LEU A 39 9.77 0.43 -0.58
C LEU A 39 10.66 1.68 -0.62
N VAL A 40 10.58 2.54 0.41
CA VAL A 40 11.44 3.72 0.51
C VAL A 40 12.91 3.33 0.58
N GLY A 41 13.25 2.26 1.31
CA GLY A 41 14.59 1.68 1.38
C GLY A 41 15.12 1.27 -0.01
N SER A 42 14.29 0.62 -0.81
CA SER A 42 14.66 0.14 -2.16
C SER A 42 14.94 1.27 -3.16
N PHE A 43 14.42 2.48 -2.91
CA PHE A 43 14.68 3.63 -3.79
C PHE A 43 16.06 4.26 -3.56
N TYR A 44 16.63 4.14 -2.37
CA TYR A 44 17.93 4.74 -2.05
C TYR A 44 19.02 4.18 -2.96
N GLY A 45 19.80 5.06 -3.58
CA GLY A 45 20.89 4.68 -4.49
C GLY A 45 20.46 4.37 -5.93
N THR A 46 19.16 4.31 -6.22
CA THR A 46 18.67 4.04 -7.60
C THR A 46 18.70 5.27 -8.52
N ASP A 47 18.93 6.47 -7.97
CA ASP A 47 18.96 7.73 -8.71
C ASP A 47 17.70 7.93 -9.58
N ARG A 48 16.53 7.91 -8.93
CA ARG A 48 15.20 7.96 -9.57
C ARG A 48 14.93 6.85 -10.57
N GLY A 49 15.63 5.72 -10.47
CA GLY A 49 15.53 4.58 -11.37
C GLY A 49 16.59 4.53 -12.47
N LEU A 50 17.45 5.55 -12.60
CA LEU A 50 18.55 5.56 -13.58
C LEU A 50 19.56 4.44 -13.33
N LYS A 51 19.86 4.16 -12.05
CA LYS A 51 20.83 3.16 -11.62
C LYS A 51 20.19 1.87 -11.10
N ALA A 52 18.87 1.75 -11.15
CA ALA A 52 18.18 0.55 -10.72
C ALA A 52 18.54 -0.64 -11.63
N THR A 53 18.92 -1.78 -11.05
CA THR A 53 19.11 -3.02 -11.81
C THR A 53 17.77 -3.67 -12.10
N SER A 54 17.74 -4.67 -12.98
CA SER A 54 16.52 -5.40 -13.30
C SER A 54 15.92 -6.08 -12.06
N GLU A 55 16.77 -6.60 -11.18
CA GLU A 55 16.39 -7.23 -9.92
C GLU A 55 15.75 -6.21 -8.97
N THR A 56 16.40 -5.05 -8.77
CA THR A 56 15.84 -3.98 -7.93
C THR A 56 14.52 -3.44 -8.48
N ARG A 57 14.39 -3.35 -9.82
CA ARG A 57 13.12 -2.94 -10.46
C ARG A 57 12.00 -3.95 -10.17
N ALA A 58 12.30 -5.25 -10.25
CA ALA A 58 11.33 -6.30 -9.96
C ALA A 58 10.88 -6.26 -8.49
N GLU A 59 11.83 -6.10 -7.55
CA GLU A 59 11.55 -5.96 -6.13
C GLU A 59 10.66 -4.74 -5.84
N ILE A 60 10.97 -3.58 -6.43
CA ILE A 60 10.17 -2.35 -6.29
C ILE A 60 8.73 -2.58 -6.77
N VAL A 61 8.56 -3.21 -7.94
CA VAL A 61 7.23 -3.47 -8.52
C VAL A 61 6.44 -4.43 -7.63
N GLU A 62 7.09 -5.44 -7.06
CA GLU A 62 6.46 -6.36 -6.11
C GLU A 62 5.99 -5.63 -4.85
N LEU A 63 6.84 -4.79 -4.26
CA LEU A 63 6.49 -4.00 -3.08
C LEU A 63 5.33 -3.03 -3.36
N ILE A 64 5.32 -2.38 -4.53
CA ILE A 64 4.20 -1.52 -4.97
C ILE A 64 2.93 -2.35 -5.07
N THR A 65 2.96 -3.51 -5.71
CA THR A 65 1.79 -4.38 -5.88
C THR A 65 1.20 -4.81 -4.53
N GLN A 66 2.05 -5.19 -3.57
CA GLN A 66 1.61 -5.53 -2.21
C GLN A 66 0.99 -4.33 -1.49
N LEU A 67 1.50 -3.11 -1.71
CA LEU A 67 0.96 -1.90 -1.12
C LEU A 67 -0.37 -1.49 -1.77
N GLU A 68 -0.49 -1.64 -3.09
CA GLU A 68 -1.72 -1.39 -3.86
C GLU A 68 -2.84 -2.35 -3.44
N ALA A 69 -2.53 -3.61 -3.17
CA ALA A 69 -3.51 -4.57 -2.64
C ALA A 69 -4.07 -4.15 -1.27
N LYS A 70 -3.34 -3.33 -0.51
CA LYS A 70 -3.75 -2.78 0.79
C LYS A 70 -4.28 -1.34 0.69
N ASN A 71 -4.43 -0.79 -0.52
CA ASN A 71 -4.88 0.57 -0.72
C ASN A 71 -6.40 0.69 -0.45
N PRO A 72 -6.83 1.49 0.55
CA PRO A 72 -8.25 1.68 0.86
C PRO A 72 -9.01 2.46 -0.21
N THR A 73 -8.31 3.17 -1.10
CA THR A 73 -8.86 3.98 -2.20
C THR A 73 -8.36 3.47 -3.55
N PRO A 74 -8.93 2.37 -4.09
CA PRO A 74 -8.47 1.77 -5.35
C PRO A 74 -8.63 2.69 -6.56
N ALA A 75 -9.63 3.57 -6.54
CA ALA A 75 -9.80 4.65 -7.51
C ALA A 75 -9.13 5.93 -6.98
N SER A 76 -7.84 6.11 -7.27
CA SER A 76 -7.06 7.24 -6.72
C SER A 76 -7.58 8.63 -7.14
N ASN A 77 -8.36 8.71 -8.22
CA ASN A 77 -9.02 9.91 -8.71
C ASN A 77 -10.23 10.37 -7.86
N ASP A 78 -10.81 9.48 -7.05
CA ASP A 78 -11.98 9.82 -6.21
C ASP A 78 -11.59 10.58 -4.94
N ALA A 79 -10.31 10.52 -4.55
CA ALA A 79 -9.79 11.12 -3.33
C ALA A 79 -8.72 12.19 -3.61
N LEU A 80 -8.98 13.10 -4.55
CA LEU A 80 -8.05 14.19 -4.92
C LEU A 80 -7.58 15.04 -3.72
N THR A 81 -8.40 15.16 -2.69
CA THR A 81 -8.05 15.90 -1.46
C THR A 81 -6.87 15.28 -0.72
N LEU A 82 -6.69 13.95 -0.80
CA LEU A 82 -5.54 13.24 -0.24
C LEU A 82 -4.27 13.42 -1.07
N LEU A 83 -4.41 13.87 -2.32
CA LEU A 83 -3.30 14.14 -3.22
C LEU A 83 -2.77 15.58 -3.13
N ASN A 84 -3.32 16.42 -2.25
CA ASN A 84 -2.85 17.79 -2.08
C ASN A 84 -1.48 17.82 -1.37
N GLY A 85 -0.51 18.51 -1.96
CA GLY A 85 0.79 18.73 -1.34
C GLY A 85 1.91 18.97 -2.34
N LYS A 86 3.14 18.99 -1.81
CA LYS A 86 4.36 19.03 -2.62
C LYS A 86 4.79 17.61 -2.94
N TRP A 87 4.71 17.24 -4.21
CA TRP A 87 5.15 15.93 -4.69
C TRP A 87 6.58 15.99 -5.21
N THR A 88 7.35 14.96 -4.88
CA THR A 88 8.70 14.77 -5.40
C THR A 88 8.77 13.40 -6.07
N LEU A 89 9.39 13.35 -7.24
CA LEU A 89 9.67 12.09 -7.92
C LEU A 89 10.80 11.33 -7.21
N ALA A 90 10.45 10.28 -6.48
CA ALA A 90 11.42 9.39 -5.82
C ALA A 90 11.98 8.33 -6.79
N TYR A 91 11.13 7.77 -7.65
CA TYR A 91 11.47 6.69 -8.56
C TYR A 91 10.55 6.70 -9.79
N THR A 92 11.07 6.33 -10.96
CA THR A 92 10.27 6.06 -12.15
C THR A 92 10.85 4.92 -12.96
N SER A 93 9.97 4.08 -13.53
CA SER A 93 10.32 3.09 -14.55
C SER A 93 10.05 3.59 -15.98
N PHE A 94 9.58 4.83 -16.14
CA PHE A 94 9.28 5.40 -17.44
C PHE A 94 10.57 5.80 -18.17
N ALA A 95 11.03 4.91 -19.06
CA ALA A 95 12.27 5.08 -19.81
C ALA A 95 12.33 6.39 -20.63
N GLY A 96 11.18 6.90 -21.09
CA GLY A 96 11.11 8.17 -21.82
C GLY A 96 11.57 9.39 -21.01
N LEU A 97 11.57 9.30 -19.67
CA LEU A 97 12.07 10.36 -18.80
C LEU A 97 13.57 10.29 -18.57
N PHE A 98 14.22 9.14 -18.82
CA PHE A 98 15.62 8.92 -18.46
C PHE A 98 16.60 9.90 -19.11
N PRO A 99 16.46 10.28 -20.41
CA PRO A 99 17.32 11.31 -21.00
C PRO A 99 17.22 12.64 -20.23
N LEU A 100 16.01 13.04 -19.85
CA LEU A 100 15.78 14.26 -19.07
C LEU A 100 16.34 14.16 -17.66
N LEU A 101 16.13 13.04 -16.97
CA LEU A 101 16.70 12.80 -15.63
C LEU A 101 18.24 12.80 -15.67
N SER A 102 18.85 12.21 -16.70
CA SER A 102 20.31 12.15 -16.87
C SER A 102 20.96 13.49 -17.23
N SER A 103 20.17 14.46 -17.71
CA SER A 103 20.69 15.77 -18.12
C SER A 103 21.18 16.64 -16.95
N GLY A 104 20.85 16.29 -15.71
CA GLY A 104 21.21 17.06 -14.51
C GLY A 104 20.46 18.39 -14.37
N LEU A 105 19.57 18.72 -15.31
CA LEU A 105 18.79 19.97 -15.33
C LEU A 105 17.63 19.97 -14.33
N LEU A 106 17.24 18.81 -13.84
CA LEU A 106 16.14 18.67 -12.90
C LEU A 106 16.68 18.73 -11.47
N PRO A 107 16.20 19.69 -10.64
CA PRO A 107 16.70 19.83 -9.28
C PRO A 107 16.59 18.52 -8.51
N LEU A 108 17.65 18.16 -7.80
CA LEU A 108 17.58 17.17 -6.74
C LEU A 108 16.78 17.79 -5.60
N LEU A 109 15.50 17.44 -5.52
CA LEU A 109 14.67 17.79 -4.39
C LEU A 109 15.17 16.96 -3.19
N VAL A 110 16.07 17.57 -2.41
CA VAL A 110 16.38 17.20 -1.02
C VAL A 110 15.17 17.50 -0.14
#